data_AF-A0A938S7L7-F1
#
_entry.id   AF-A0A938S7L7-F1
#
_cell.length_a   1.000
_cell.length_b   1.000
_cell.length_c   1.000
_cell.angle_alpha   90.00
_cell.angle_beta   90.00
_cell.angle_gamma   90.00
#
_symmetry.space_group_name_H-M   'P 1'
#
loop_
_entity.id
_entity.type
_entity.pdbx_description
1 polymer ?
#
loop_
_entity_poly.entity_id
_entity_poly.type
_entity_poly.pdbx_seq_one_letter_code
_entity_poly.pdbx_strand_id
1 'polypeptide(L)'
;MNGQFSNAPRDPQRLTRAVLAPDIARVREAYNALRSSLKLRCQQPIEELLGTDAPFSYIDNGAQILAVAHCDGAAQIPVGWYAEGDCPGYGPIVHSPWLDDRLGVFTILDLLPALGVKVDVLLTDGEERAQSTAAQFVLPPGKQYNWAVEFDRRGEDAVCYHYDNMEDFAEPYFEIGRGTFSDISVLNAGCQAINIGVGYHEEHTVGCYCILEEYFEQVARFLVMYRDKSTVRVPAKPAPVRQGYWPSGPAANGYCKPNPDDVWEVGTSRGEDARDDTFPYDYYEEAIRQGICPQCDELLTPVSGDVKHCRVCDIRYKLSGWKNKWSRDAKGPMVQLKDMRR
;
A
#
# COMPACT_ATOMS: atom_id res chain seq x y z
N MET A 1 20.48 46.21 15.55
CA MET A 1 20.77 45.12 16.50
C MET A 1 20.47 43.82 15.78
N ASN A 2 21.52 43.15 15.31
CA ASN A 2 21.43 41.87 14.61
C ASN A 2 21.29 40.77 15.65
N GLY A 3 20.08 40.21 15.78
CA GLY A 3 19.81 39.03 16.60
C GLY A 3 20.28 37.79 15.86
N GLN A 4 21.41 37.24 16.28
CA GLN A 4 21.91 35.94 15.85
C GLN A 4 20.91 34.86 16.30
N PHE A 5 20.28 34.18 15.34
CA PHE A 5 19.61 32.93 15.60
C PHE A 5 20.67 31.89 15.95
N SER A 6 20.61 31.38 17.18
CA SER A 6 21.52 30.34 17.67
C SER A 6 21.31 29.04 16.89
N ASN A 7 22.38 28.56 16.24
CA ASN A 7 22.50 27.20 15.71
C ASN A 7 22.62 26.20 16.86
N ALA A 8 21.52 25.91 17.55
CA ALA A 8 21.43 24.71 18.37
C ALA A 8 21.19 23.51 17.44
N PRO A 9 21.82 22.34 17.67
CA PRO A 9 21.53 21.14 16.91
C PRO A 9 20.05 20.77 17.14
N ARG A 10 19.26 20.73 16.06
CA ARG A 10 17.92 20.13 16.10
C ARG A 10 18.13 18.62 16.10
N ASP A 11 18.11 18.03 17.29
CA ASP A 11 17.89 16.60 17.43
C ASP A 11 16.37 16.43 17.56
N PRO A 12 15.62 16.18 16.47
CA PRO A 12 14.22 15.82 16.60
C PRO A 12 14.22 14.53 17.42
N GLN A 13 13.68 14.58 18.65
CA GLN A 13 13.54 13.39 19.48
C GLN A 13 12.71 12.36 18.71
N ARG A 14 13.38 11.48 17.97
CA ARG A 14 12.76 10.45 17.16
C ARG A 14 11.93 9.63 18.11
N LEU A 15 10.62 9.51 17.86
CA LEU A 15 9.72 8.75 18.72
C LEU A 15 10.30 7.34 18.89
N THR A 16 10.81 7.07 20.08
CA THR A 16 11.42 5.77 20.40
C THR A 16 10.32 4.77 20.69
N ARG A 17 10.61 3.48 20.49
CA ARG A 17 9.66 2.41 20.83
C ARG A 17 9.22 2.47 22.30
N ALA A 18 10.08 2.92 23.20
CA ALA A 18 9.74 3.11 24.61
C ALA A 18 8.68 4.21 24.82
N VAL A 19 8.75 5.32 24.06
CA VAL A 19 7.75 6.39 24.08
C VAL A 19 6.43 5.92 23.46
N LEU A 20 6.49 5.13 22.39
CA LEU A 20 5.32 4.62 21.67
C LEU A 20 4.64 3.42 22.35
N ALA A 21 5.29 2.77 23.31
CA ALA A 21 4.82 1.51 23.91
C ALA A 21 3.35 1.52 24.37
N PRO A 22 2.81 2.57 25.03
CA PRO A 22 1.40 2.62 25.40
C PRO A 22 0.46 2.65 24.18
N ASP A 23 0.81 3.42 23.14
CA ASP A 23 0.03 3.50 21.91
C ASP A 23 0.12 2.19 21.11
N ILE A 24 1.31 1.56 21.02
CA ILE A 24 1.49 0.24 20.38
C ILE A 24 0.62 -0.82 21.05
N ALA A 25 0.59 -0.85 22.38
CA ALA A 25 -0.24 -1.80 23.12
C ALA A 25 -1.73 -1.59 22.83
N ARG A 26 -2.17 -0.34 22.79
CA ARG A 26 -3.54 0.04 22.47
C ARG A 26 -3.93 -0.33 21.03
N VAL A 27 -3.05 -0.07 20.06
CA VAL A 27 -3.26 -0.45 18.65
C VAL A 27 -3.36 -1.96 18.52
N ARG A 28 -2.45 -2.71 19.15
CA ARG A 28 -2.46 -4.17 19.16
C ARG A 28 -3.76 -4.74 19.75
N GLU A 29 -4.23 -4.18 20.86
CA GLU A 29 -5.49 -4.61 21.48
C GLU A 29 -6.67 -4.39 20.53
N ALA A 30 -6.78 -3.20 19.92
CA ALA A 30 -7.82 -2.89 18.96
C ALA A 30 -7.74 -3.79 17.70
N TYR A 31 -6.53 -4.01 17.17
CA TYR A 31 -6.30 -4.92 16.06
C TYR A 31 -6.75 -6.34 16.40
N ASN A 32 -6.37 -6.88 17.56
CA ASN A 32 -6.76 -8.24 17.96
C ASN A 32 -8.28 -8.41 18.04
N ALA A 33 -9.01 -7.36 18.45
CA ALA A 33 -10.46 -7.34 18.45
C ALA A 33 -11.08 -7.27 17.03
N LEU A 34 -10.36 -6.69 16.07
CA LEU A 34 -10.85 -6.37 14.72
C LEU A 34 -10.20 -7.19 13.59
N ARG A 35 -9.26 -8.10 13.87
CA ARG A 35 -8.52 -8.84 12.83
C ARG A 35 -9.42 -9.60 11.84
N SER A 36 -10.61 -10.04 12.28
CA SER A 36 -11.60 -10.64 11.39
C SER A 36 -12.15 -9.65 10.36
N SER A 37 -12.22 -8.35 10.69
CA SER A 37 -12.55 -7.29 9.74
C SER A 37 -11.44 -7.13 8.69
N LEU A 38 -10.16 -7.16 9.06
CA LEU A 38 -9.07 -7.13 8.06
C LEU A 38 -9.18 -8.29 7.09
N LYS A 39 -9.41 -9.51 7.61
CA LYS A 39 -9.68 -10.69 6.76
C LYS A 39 -10.84 -10.45 5.80
N LEU A 40 -11.94 -9.87 6.28
CA LEU A 40 -13.08 -9.51 5.45
C LEU A 40 -12.67 -8.51 4.36
N ARG A 41 -11.96 -7.41 4.71
CA ARG A 41 -11.49 -6.41 3.74
C ARG A 41 -10.61 -7.01 2.65
N CYS A 42 -9.73 -7.95 2.98
CA CYS A 42 -8.87 -8.63 1.99
C CYS A 42 -9.64 -9.58 1.05
N GLN A 43 -10.87 -9.96 1.39
CA GLN A 43 -11.68 -10.92 0.62
C GLN A 43 -12.91 -10.29 -0.02
N GLN A 44 -13.22 -9.05 0.34
CA GLN A 44 -14.41 -8.31 -0.08
C GLN A 44 -14.28 -7.84 -1.54
N PRO A 45 -15.31 -8.00 -2.39
CA PRO A 45 -15.34 -7.39 -3.72
C PRO A 45 -15.20 -5.86 -3.64
N ILE A 46 -14.60 -5.25 -4.67
CA ILE A 46 -14.36 -3.80 -4.74
C ILE A 46 -15.70 -3.05 -4.65
N GLU A 47 -16.72 -3.53 -5.35
CA GLU A 47 -18.05 -2.92 -5.40
C GLU A 47 -18.72 -2.87 -4.03
N GLU A 48 -18.48 -3.89 -3.20
CA GLU A 48 -19.01 -3.95 -1.83
C GLU A 48 -18.24 -3.00 -0.89
N LEU A 49 -16.93 -2.79 -1.11
CA LEU A 49 -16.16 -1.81 -0.34
C LEU A 49 -16.58 -0.38 -0.67
N LEU A 50 -16.72 -0.07 -1.96
CA LEU A 50 -17.17 1.25 -2.40
C LEU A 50 -18.61 1.50 -1.93
N GLY A 51 -19.47 0.47 -2.01
CA GLY A 51 -20.87 0.57 -1.57
C GLY A 51 -21.70 1.56 -2.42
N THR A 52 -21.24 1.85 -3.64
CA THR A 52 -21.83 2.83 -4.55
C THR A 52 -21.53 2.45 -6.00
N ASP A 53 -22.40 2.87 -6.93
CA ASP A 53 -22.15 2.76 -8.38
C ASP A 53 -21.23 3.88 -8.91
N ALA A 54 -20.89 4.86 -8.05
CA ALA A 54 -19.94 5.92 -8.36
C ALA A 54 -18.50 5.38 -8.41
N PRO A 55 -17.58 6.06 -9.12
CA PRO A 55 -16.18 5.63 -9.25
C PRO A 55 -15.38 5.70 -7.93
N PHE A 56 -15.92 6.33 -6.89
CA PHE A 56 -15.32 6.43 -5.56
C PHE A 56 -16.43 6.53 -4.51
N SER A 57 -16.10 6.26 -3.25
CA SER A 57 -17.00 6.43 -2.11
C SER A 57 -16.47 7.51 -1.16
N TYR A 58 -17.34 8.43 -0.74
CA TYR A 58 -16.98 9.48 0.22
C TYR A 58 -17.90 9.42 1.45
N ILE A 59 -17.30 9.33 2.63
CA ILE A 59 -18.00 9.27 3.92
C ILE A 59 -17.66 10.52 4.73
N ASP A 60 -18.64 11.40 4.90
CA ASP A 60 -18.52 12.59 5.73
C ASP A 60 -18.90 12.27 7.18
N ASN A 61 -17.89 12.08 8.02
CA ASN A 61 -18.04 11.92 9.46
C ASN A 61 -18.03 13.27 10.19
N GLY A 62 -17.89 14.39 9.47
CA GLY A 62 -17.69 15.71 10.05
C GLY A 62 -16.32 15.85 10.71
N ALA A 63 -15.28 15.28 10.11
CA ALA A 63 -13.90 15.47 10.53
C ALA A 63 -13.20 16.60 9.76
N GLN A 64 -12.02 16.97 10.24
CA GLN A 64 -11.13 17.96 9.60
C GLN A 64 -9.93 17.31 8.90
N ILE A 65 -9.84 15.98 8.92
CA ILE A 65 -8.80 15.20 8.26
C ILE A 65 -9.49 14.23 7.31
N LEU A 66 -8.95 14.13 6.10
CA LEU A 66 -9.41 13.19 5.09
C LEU A 66 -8.45 11.99 5.08
N ALA A 67 -8.98 10.79 5.27
CA ALA A 67 -8.26 9.54 5.10
C ALA A 67 -8.63 8.92 3.74
N VAL A 68 -7.63 8.49 2.98
CA VAL A 68 -7.76 7.95 1.63
C VAL A 68 -7.23 6.52 1.61
N ALA A 69 -7.88 5.66 0.84
CA ALA A 69 -7.41 4.30 0.56
C ALA A 69 -7.99 3.83 -0.78
N HIS A 70 -7.22 3.03 -1.51
CA HIS A 70 -7.71 2.40 -2.73
C HIS A 70 -8.29 1.01 -2.47
N CYS A 71 -9.34 0.68 -3.22
CA CYS A 71 -10.02 -0.61 -3.08
C CYS A 71 -9.52 -1.64 -4.09
N ASP A 72 -8.87 -1.26 -5.18
CA ASP A 72 -8.35 -2.23 -6.12
C ASP A 72 -7.14 -2.99 -5.57
N GLY A 73 -6.63 -3.90 -6.38
CA GLY A 73 -5.39 -4.60 -6.13
C GLY A 73 -4.75 -4.92 -7.48
N ALA A 74 -3.46 -5.20 -7.45
CA ALA A 74 -2.68 -5.43 -8.65
C ALA A 74 -3.36 -6.42 -9.64
N ALA A 75 -3.54 -5.98 -10.90
CA ALA A 75 -4.40 -6.62 -11.90
C ALA A 75 -4.05 -8.09 -12.21
N GLN A 76 -2.83 -8.53 -11.91
CA GLN A 76 -2.32 -9.89 -12.10
C GLN A 76 -2.77 -10.88 -11.01
N ILE A 77 -3.43 -10.42 -9.93
CA ILE A 77 -3.79 -11.26 -8.78
C ILE A 77 -5.32 -11.43 -8.70
N PRO A 78 -5.87 -12.54 -9.23
CA PRO A 78 -7.31 -12.70 -9.41
C PRO A 78 -8.08 -13.08 -8.13
N VAL A 79 -7.40 -13.39 -7.02
CA VAL A 79 -8.04 -13.84 -5.77
C VAL A 79 -7.34 -13.29 -4.54
N GLY A 80 -8.10 -12.57 -3.71
CA GLY A 80 -7.71 -12.21 -2.35
C GLY A 80 -7.83 -13.42 -1.43
N TRP A 81 -6.72 -13.82 -0.83
CA TRP A 81 -6.68 -14.81 0.24
C TRP A 81 -6.11 -14.16 1.50
N TYR A 82 -6.32 -14.78 2.66
CA TYR A 82 -5.86 -14.23 3.93
C TYR A 82 -5.36 -15.36 4.83
N ALA A 83 -4.17 -15.19 5.39
CA ALA A 83 -3.62 -16.06 6.41
C ALA A 83 -2.91 -15.25 7.51
N GLU A 84 -2.93 -15.78 8.73
CA GLU A 84 -2.14 -15.28 9.86
C GLU A 84 -1.03 -16.29 10.15
N GLY A 85 0.14 -15.81 10.53
CA GLY A 85 1.28 -16.65 10.84
C GLY A 85 2.26 -15.98 11.80
N ASP A 86 3.33 -16.70 12.09
CA ASP A 86 4.48 -16.17 12.81
C ASP A 86 5.72 -16.45 11.97
N CYS A 87 6.56 -15.43 11.78
CA CYS A 87 7.78 -15.50 11.00
C CYS A 87 8.99 -15.38 11.94
N PRO A 88 9.88 -16.39 11.99
CA PRO A 88 11.09 -16.31 12.79
C PRO A 88 11.88 -15.03 12.50
N GLY A 89 12.10 -14.22 13.55
CA GLY A 89 12.84 -12.95 13.45
C GLY A 89 11.95 -11.71 13.30
N TYR A 90 10.74 -11.85 12.75
CA TYR A 90 9.77 -10.74 12.57
C TYR A 90 8.55 -10.85 13.49
N GLY A 91 8.26 -12.05 14.00
CA GLY A 91 7.12 -12.33 14.88
C GLY A 91 5.82 -12.44 14.08
N PRO A 92 4.68 -11.97 14.61
CA PRO A 92 3.38 -12.21 14.02
C PRO A 92 3.22 -11.44 12.69
N ILE A 93 2.70 -12.12 11.68
CA ILE A 93 2.48 -11.58 10.34
C ILE A 93 1.09 -11.92 9.81
N VAL A 94 0.64 -11.11 8.86
CA VAL A 94 -0.53 -11.40 8.02
C VAL A 94 -0.08 -11.52 6.58
N HIS A 95 -0.65 -12.45 5.83
CA HIS A 95 -0.44 -12.57 4.41
C HIS A 95 -1.74 -12.33 3.65
N SER A 96 -1.65 -11.48 2.63
CA SER A 96 -2.66 -11.36 1.58
C SER A 96 -2.04 -10.63 0.39
N PRO A 97 -2.31 -11.08 -0.85
CA PRO A 97 -1.86 -10.35 -2.05
C PRO A 97 -2.50 -8.96 -2.17
N TRP A 98 -3.53 -8.68 -1.38
CA TRP A 98 -4.32 -7.46 -1.42
C TRP A 98 -4.05 -6.57 -0.19
N LEU A 99 -2.96 -6.76 0.56
CA LEU A 99 -2.64 -5.83 1.66
C LEU A 99 -2.44 -4.40 1.16
N ASP A 100 -1.92 -4.26 -0.06
CA ASP A 100 -1.92 -3.05 -0.88
C ASP A 100 -3.26 -2.99 -1.65
N ASP A 101 -4.23 -2.14 -1.28
CA ASP A 101 -4.33 -1.31 -0.06
C ASP A 101 -5.48 -1.74 0.88
N ARG A 102 -5.80 -3.04 0.94
CA ARG A 102 -6.84 -3.50 1.89
C ARG A 102 -6.42 -3.33 3.35
N LEU A 103 -5.12 -3.17 3.62
CA LEU A 103 -4.63 -2.79 4.94
C LEU A 103 -4.95 -1.32 5.26
N GLY A 104 -4.79 -0.39 4.32
CA GLY A 104 -5.24 1.00 4.48
C GLY A 104 -6.75 1.12 4.60
N VAL A 105 -7.52 0.40 3.77
CA VAL A 105 -9.00 0.31 3.90
C VAL A 105 -9.42 -0.13 5.30
N PHE A 106 -8.84 -1.22 5.81
CA PHE A 106 -9.08 -1.67 7.18
C PHE A 106 -8.69 -0.61 8.22
N THR A 107 -7.54 0.04 8.02
CA THR A 107 -7.03 1.05 8.93
C THR A 107 -8.04 2.19 9.09
N ILE A 108 -8.54 2.74 8.00
CA ILE A 108 -9.38 3.95 8.02
C ILE A 108 -10.86 3.67 8.34
N LEU A 109 -11.38 2.49 7.97
CA LEU A 109 -12.79 2.14 8.21
C LEU A 109 -13.03 1.47 9.57
N ASP A 110 -12.08 0.67 10.05
CA ASP A 110 -12.27 -0.19 11.22
C ASP A 110 -11.38 0.24 12.39
N LEU A 111 -10.06 0.31 12.17
CA LEU A 111 -9.10 0.47 13.26
C LEU A 111 -9.09 1.89 13.84
N LEU A 112 -8.98 2.93 12.99
CA LEU A 112 -8.94 4.31 13.43
C LEU A 112 -10.20 4.72 14.22
N PRO A 113 -11.44 4.42 13.77
CA PRO A 113 -12.64 4.66 14.56
C PRO A 113 -12.62 3.97 15.92
N ALA A 114 -12.18 2.71 16.00
CA ALA A 114 -12.06 1.99 17.26
C ALA A 114 -11.02 2.59 18.22
N LEU A 115 -10.01 3.26 17.67
CA LEU A 115 -9.01 4.04 18.42
C LEU A 115 -9.49 5.47 18.75
N GLY A 116 -10.75 5.81 18.45
CA GLY A 116 -11.33 7.13 18.71
C GLY A 116 -10.75 8.23 17.81
N VAL A 117 -10.11 7.85 16.70
CA VAL A 117 -9.64 8.78 15.68
C VAL A 117 -10.79 9.08 14.74
N LYS A 118 -11.06 10.37 14.54
CA LYS A 118 -12.13 10.85 13.67
C LYS A 118 -11.54 11.40 12.38
N VAL A 119 -11.89 10.77 11.26
CA VAL A 119 -11.53 11.16 9.89
C VAL A 119 -12.75 11.07 8.99
N ASP A 120 -12.78 11.86 7.93
CA ASP A 120 -13.65 11.60 6.79
C ASP A 120 -12.91 10.65 5.87
N VAL A 121 -13.64 9.86 5.09
CA VAL A 121 -13.06 8.77 4.30
C VAL A 121 -13.34 8.97 2.82
N LEU A 122 -12.31 8.78 1.99
CA LEU A 122 -12.41 8.66 0.55
C LEU A 122 -11.86 7.28 0.15
N LEU A 123 -12.72 6.42 -0.38
CA LEU A 123 -12.34 5.15 -0.98
C LEU A 123 -12.29 5.29 -2.50
N THR A 124 -11.21 4.85 -3.11
CA THR A 124 -10.91 5.04 -4.53
C THR A 124 -10.81 3.67 -5.25
N ASP A 125 -10.62 3.73 -6.57
CA ASP A 125 -10.36 2.60 -7.46
C ASP A 125 -9.38 3.05 -8.56
N GLY A 126 -8.68 2.10 -9.16
CA GLY A 126 -7.75 2.30 -10.28
C GLY A 126 -6.37 2.84 -9.90
N GLU A 127 -6.01 2.89 -8.61
CA GLU A 127 -4.69 3.35 -8.15
C GLU A 127 -3.58 2.51 -8.78
N GLU A 128 -3.75 1.18 -8.74
CA GLU A 128 -2.80 0.14 -9.18
C GLU A 128 -2.49 0.18 -10.69
N ARG A 129 -3.17 1.06 -11.42
CA ARG A 129 -3.02 1.29 -12.86
C ARG A 129 -2.67 2.74 -13.18
N ALA A 130 -2.33 3.54 -12.17
CA ALA A 130 -2.14 4.99 -12.23
C ALA A 130 -3.36 5.73 -12.82
N GLN A 131 -4.57 5.22 -12.55
CA GLN A 131 -5.87 5.74 -13.01
C GLN A 131 -6.81 6.07 -11.85
N SER A 132 -6.23 6.40 -10.69
CA SER A 132 -6.94 6.68 -9.44
C SER A 132 -8.16 7.59 -9.63
N THR A 133 -9.29 7.15 -9.08
CA THR A 133 -10.52 7.93 -9.03
C THR A 133 -10.46 9.06 -8.01
N ALA A 134 -9.40 9.17 -7.20
CA ALA A 134 -9.13 10.34 -6.34
C ALA A 134 -9.05 11.65 -7.16
N ALA A 135 -8.59 11.58 -8.40
CA ALA A 135 -8.54 12.73 -9.31
C ALA A 135 -9.94 13.29 -9.66
N GLN A 136 -10.99 12.49 -9.45
CA GLN A 136 -12.39 12.86 -9.71
C GLN A 136 -13.08 13.41 -8.47
N PHE A 137 -12.45 13.31 -7.30
CA PHE A 137 -13.02 13.81 -6.05
C PHE A 137 -13.09 15.34 -6.08
N VAL A 138 -14.31 15.86 -5.89
CA VAL A 138 -14.56 17.29 -5.74
C VAL A 138 -14.93 17.56 -4.30
N LEU A 139 -14.14 18.40 -3.64
CA LEU A 139 -14.37 18.81 -2.27
C LEU A 139 -15.80 19.38 -2.09
N PRO A 140 -16.59 18.89 -1.12
CA PRO A 140 -17.93 19.42 -0.88
C PRO A 140 -17.93 20.92 -0.59
N PRO A 141 -18.94 21.69 -1.03
CA PRO A 141 -19.00 23.13 -0.80
C PRO A 141 -18.88 23.48 0.69
N GLY A 142 -17.93 24.37 1.02
CA GLY A 142 -17.69 24.83 2.40
C GLY A 142 -16.86 23.87 3.25
N LYS A 143 -16.52 22.67 2.75
CA LYS A 143 -15.60 21.75 3.44
C LYS A 143 -14.17 22.26 3.32
N GLN A 144 -13.38 22.04 4.37
CA GLN A 144 -11.97 22.40 4.38
C GLN A 144 -11.21 21.44 5.29
N TYR A 145 -10.32 20.66 4.68
CA TYR A 145 -9.44 19.76 5.42
C TYR A 145 -8.19 20.48 5.90
N ASN A 146 -7.71 20.02 7.05
CA ASN A 146 -6.45 20.43 7.65
C ASN A 146 -5.29 19.79 6.88
N TRP A 147 -5.37 18.50 6.64
CA TRP A 147 -4.46 17.68 5.84
C TRP A 147 -5.15 16.36 5.50
N ALA A 148 -4.58 15.61 4.56
CA ALA A 148 -5.03 14.27 4.23
C ALA A 148 -3.96 13.22 4.55
N VAL A 149 -4.39 11.97 4.72
CA VAL A 149 -3.51 10.83 4.99
C VAL A 149 -3.95 9.62 4.19
N GLU A 150 -2.99 8.83 3.74
CA GLU A 150 -3.15 7.55 3.08
C GLU A 150 -2.25 6.54 3.81
N PHE A 151 -2.69 5.28 3.86
CA PHE A 151 -2.01 4.19 4.57
C PHE A 151 -1.60 3.11 3.57
N ASP A 152 -1.05 3.54 2.44
CA ASP A 152 -0.80 2.73 1.27
C ASP A 152 0.68 2.78 0.89
N ARG A 153 1.52 2.40 1.84
CA ARG A 153 2.96 2.38 1.61
C ARG A 153 3.59 1.17 2.29
N ARG A 154 4.48 0.51 1.57
CA ARG A 154 5.32 -0.56 2.11
C ARG A 154 6.23 -0.07 3.23
N GLY A 155 6.62 -0.99 4.12
CA GLY A 155 7.60 -0.71 5.18
C GLY A 155 7.18 0.43 6.12
N GLU A 156 8.14 1.23 6.57
CA GLU A 156 7.96 2.17 7.70
C GLU A 156 8.19 3.64 7.33
N ASP A 157 8.57 3.94 6.07
CA ASP A 157 8.77 5.33 5.62
C ASP A 157 7.43 6.04 5.37
N ALA A 158 7.47 7.36 5.18
CA ALA A 158 6.33 8.14 4.73
C ALA A 158 6.70 9.03 3.56
N VAL A 159 5.77 9.25 2.63
CA VAL A 159 6.00 10.01 1.41
C VAL A 159 5.01 11.17 1.31
N CYS A 160 5.52 12.34 0.91
CA CYS A 160 4.72 13.56 0.76
C CYS A 160 4.65 14.09 -0.68
N TYR A 161 5.06 13.30 -1.69
CA TYR A 161 4.98 13.59 -3.14
C TYR A 161 5.25 15.06 -3.52
N HIS A 162 6.38 15.63 -3.04
CA HIS A 162 6.85 17.00 -3.29
C HIS A 162 6.10 18.13 -2.56
N TYR A 163 5.50 17.83 -1.42
CA TYR A 163 4.97 18.81 -0.49
C TYR A 163 5.99 19.14 0.61
N ASP A 164 6.95 20.04 0.37
CA ASP A 164 8.00 20.37 1.38
C ASP A 164 7.44 20.72 2.77
N ASN A 165 6.34 21.49 2.84
CA ASN A 165 5.71 21.84 4.12
C ASN A 165 5.13 20.62 4.84
N MET A 166 4.75 19.58 4.09
CA MET A 166 4.24 18.32 4.64
C MET A 166 5.38 17.41 5.09
N GLU A 167 6.54 17.46 4.43
CA GLU A 167 7.76 16.77 4.89
C GLU A 167 8.18 17.30 6.25
N ASP A 168 8.32 18.62 6.41
CA ASP A 168 8.63 19.28 7.70
C ASP A 168 7.58 18.96 8.79
N PHE A 169 6.32 18.79 8.38
CA PHE A 169 5.20 18.48 9.27
C PHE A 169 5.23 17.05 9.78
N ALA A 170 5.73 16.12 8.96
CA ALA A 170 5.73 14.68 9.20
C ALA A 170 7.05 14.13 9.76
N GLU A 171 8.19 14.78 9.46
CA GLU A 171 9.54 14.38 9.88
C GLU A 171 9.69 14.11 11.39
N PRO A 172 8.99 14.82 12.31
CA PRO A 172 9.05 14.48 13.74
C PRO A 172 8.48 13.09 14.09
N TYR A 173 7.68 12.52 13.20
CA TYR A 173 6.91 11.28 13.42
C TYR A 173 7.42 10.12 12.59
N PHE A 174 7.82 10.38 11.35
CA PHE A 174 8.14 9.37 10.35
C PHE A 174 9.47 9.65 9.65
N GLU A 175 10.10 8.61 9.14
CA GLU A 175 11.20 8.76 8.19
C GLU A 175 10.65 9.16 6.82
N ILE A 176 11.11 10.27 6.26
CA ILE A 176 10.62 10.75 4.97
C ILE A 176 11.35 10.05 3.83
N GLY A 177 10.59 9.27 3.06
CA GLY A 177 11.05 8.53 1.91
C GLY A 177 10.81 9.25 0.59
N ARG A 178 10.94 8.49 -0.50
CA ARG A 178 10.63 8.94 -1.86
C ARG A 178 9.68 7.94 -2.51
N GLY A 179 8.62 8.45 -3.13
CA GLY A 179 7.66 7.66 -3.91
C GLY A 179 7.38 8.29 -5.26
N THR A 180 6.73 7.52 -6.13
CA THR A 180 6.46 7.91 -7.53
C THR A 180 5.00 8.22 -7.79
N PHE A 181 4.07 7.54 -7.13
CA PHE A 181 2.62 7.72 -7.29
C PHE A 181 1.86 7.19 -6.06
N SER A 182 0.63 7.68 -5.88
CA SER A 182 -0.44 7.23 -4.96
C SER A 182 -1.72 8.02 -5.30
N ASP A 183 -2.85 7.67 -4.69
CA ASP A 183 -4.07 8.49 -4.76
C ASP A 183 -3.82 9.95 -4.38
N ILE A 184 -3.07 10.17 -3.30
CA ILE A 184 -2.84 11.52 -2.79
C ILE A 184 -2.00 12.41 -3.71
N SER A 185 -1.31 11.83 -4.70
CA SER A 185 -0.51 12.59 -5.68
C SER A 185 -1.38 13.34 -6.70
N VAL A 186 -2.62 12.87 -6.91
CA VAL A 186 -3.60 13.44 -7.85
C VAL A 186 -4.85 14.01 -7.15
N LEU A 187 -4.95 13.83 -5.83
CA LEU A 187 -6.04 14.31 -5.00
C LEU A 187 -6.09 15.85 -4.94
N ASN A 188 -7.29 16.41 -5.15
CA ASN A 188 -7.53 17.84 -4.97
C ASN A 188 -8.46 18.11 -3.77
N ALA A 189 -7.91 17.98 -2.56
CA ALA A 189 -8.65 18.19 -1.30
C ALA A 189 -8.44 19.59 -0.66
N GLY A 190 -7.74 20.51 -1.35
CA GLY A 190 -7.43 21.85 -0.83
C GLY A 190 -6.43 21.89 0.34
N CYS A 191 -5.77 20.76 0.62
CA CYS A 191 -4.72 20.57 1.63
C CYS A 191 -3.60 19.69 1.05
N GLN A 192 -2.48 19.58 1.78
CA GLN A 192 -1.42 18.62 1.48
C GLN A 192 -1.70 17.28 2.16
N ALA A 193 -1.02 16.23 1.70
CA ALA A 193 -1.26 14.87 2.10
C ALA A 193 0.05 14.10 2.37
N ILE A 194 -0.04 13.06 3.18
CA ILE A 194 1.05 12.13 3.50
C ILE A 194 0.57 10.70 3.28
N ASN A 195 1.41 9.88 2.64
CA ASN A 195 1.20 8.44 2.55
C ASN A 195 2.16 7.76 3.54
N ILE A 196 1.61 6.99 4.49
CA ILE A 196 2.34 6.40 5.62
C ILE A 196 2.56 4.91 5.37
N GLY A 197 3.81 4.48 5.52
CA GLY A 197 4.22 3.09 5.50
C GLY A 197 3.49 2.29 6.58
N VAL A 198 2.89 1.16 6.22
CA VAL A 198 2.08 0.32 7.12
C VAL A 198 2.65 -1.10 7.28
N GLY A 199 3.92 -1.30 6.97
CA GLY A 199 4.64 -2.55 7.26
C GLY A 199 4.26 -3.73 6.37
N TYR A 200 3.58 -3.49 5.24
CA TYR A 200 3.47 -4.51 4.20
C TYR A 200 4.73 -4.55 3.33
N HIS A 201 5.01 -5.72 2.76
CA HIS A 201 6.18 -6.05 1.97
C HIS A 201 5.80 -7.00 0.84
N GLU A 202 6.60 -6.99 -0.23
CA GLU A 202 6.34 -7.79 -1.45
C GLU A 202 4.98 -7.45 -2.09
N GLU A 203 4.64 -6.16 -2.07
CA GLU A 203 3.48 -5.59 -2.77
C GLU A 203 3.44 -5.98 -4.25
N HIS A 204 2.22 -6.07 -4.80
CA HIS A 204 1.95 -6.56 -6.16
C HIS A 204 2.38 -8.00 -6.44
N THR A 205 2.70 -8.79 -5.39
CA THR A 205 2.99 -10.22 -5.51
C THR A 205 1.97 -11.06 -4.75
N VAL A 206 1.94 -12.34 -5.09
CA VAL A 206 1.14 -13.31 -4.33
C VAL A 206 1.69 -13.57 -2.94
N GLY A 207 2.94 -13.18 -2.66
CA GLY A 207 3.60 -13.36 -1.37
C GLY A 207 3.40 -12.22 -0.39
N CYS A 208 2.68 -11.16 -0.78
CA CYS A 208 2.55 -9.93 0.01
C CYS A 208 2.14 -10.23 1.46
N TYR A 209 2.89 -9.63 2.40
CA TYR A 209 2.75 -9.86 3.82
C TYR A 209 2.96 -8.58 4.62
N CYS A 210 2.34 -8.51 5.80
CA CYS A 210 2.48 -7.43 6.74
C CYS A 210 3.15 -7.94 8.01
N ILE A 211 4.22 -7.26 8.43
CA ILE A 211 4.83 -7.45 9.74
C ILE A 211 4.00 -6.65 10.74
N LEU A 212 3.24 -7.34 11.61
CA LEU A 212 2.27 -6.67 12.46
C LEU A 212 2.93 -5.73 13.48
N GLU A 213 4.16 -6.03 13.91
CA GLU A 213 4.91 -5.14 14.79
C GLU A 213 5.21 -3.79 14.13
N GLU A 214 5.62 -3.77 12.86
CA GLU A 214 5.83 -2.54 12.09
C GLU A 214 4.52 -1.79 11.92
N TYR A 215 3.44 -2.48 11.53
CA TYR A 215 2.12 -1.88 11.40
C TYR A 215 1.65 -1.20 12.70
N PHE A 216 1.81 -1.87 13.85
CA PHE A 216 1.41 -1.30 15.14
C PHE A 216 2.24 -0.08 15.51
N GLU A 217 3.55 -0.09 15.22
CA GLU A 217 4.41 1.08 15.43
C GLU A 217 4.02 2.26 14.55
N GLN A 218 3.73 2.02 13.28
CA GLN A 218 3.37 3.05 12.31
C GLN A 218 2.02 3.69 12.65
N VAL A 219 1.01 2.88 12.98
CA VAL A 219 -0.27 3.41 13.46
C VAL A 219 -0.09 4.15 14.79
N ALA A 220 0.75 3.66 15.72
CA ALA A 220 1.05 4.36 16.96
C ALA A 220 1.69 5.74 16.72
N ARG A 221 2.68 5.85 15.81
CA ARG A 221 3.26 7.13 15.37
C ARG A 221 2.19 8.07 14.82
N PHE A 222 1.30 7.55 13.99
CA PHE A 222 0.16 8.30 13.48
C PHE A 222 -0.76 8.80 14.60
N LEU A 223 -1.04 7.99 15.63
CA LEU A 223 -1.84 8.44 16.78
C LEU A 223 -1.18 9.61 17.52
N VAL A 224 0.14 9.60 17.69
CA VAL A 224 0.87 10.73 18.27
C VAL A 224 0.74 11.96 17.37
N MET A 225 1.00 11.82 16.07
CA MET A 225 0.87 12.89 15.09
C MET A 225 -0.55 13.48 15.06
N TYR A 226 -1.57 12.64 15.02
CA TYR A 226 -2.97 13.05 15.01
C TYR A 226 -3.30 13.89 16.25
N ARG A 227 -2.85 13.48 17.44
CA ARG A 227 -3.06 14.27 18.67
C ARG A 227 -2.38 15.63 18.65
N ASP A 228 -1.15 15.71 18.14
CA ASP A 228 -0.39 16.96 18.04
C ASP A 228 -0.91 17.88 16.93
N LYS A 229 -1.30 17.31 15.79
CA LYS A 229 -1.47 18.03 14.52
C LYS A 229 -2.90 18.09 13.99
N SER A 230 -3.88 17.46 14.63
CA SER A 230 -5.25 17.41 14.10
C SER A 230 -5.93 18.77 13.93
N THR A 231 -5.47 19.80 14.64
CA THR A 231 -5.98 21.18 14.52
C THR A 231 -5.11 22.08 13.63
N VAL A 232 -3.95 21.59 13.19
CA VAL A 232 -3.00 22.35 12.38
C VAL A 232 -3.31 22.12 10.92
N ARG A 233 -3.38 23.21 10.14
CA ARG A 233 -3.68 23.14 8.72
C ARG A 233 -2.43 23.24 7.86
N VAL A 234 -2.35 22.37 6.87
CA VAL A 234 -1.34 22.34 5.81
C VAL A 234 -2.06 22.59 4.48
N PRO A 235 -2.28 23.86 4.08
CA PRO A 235 -3.03 24.16 2.87
C PRO A 235 -2.29 23.70 1.63
N ALA A 236 -3.03 23.34 0.58
CA ALA A 236 -2.44 23.08 -0.72
C ALA A 236 -1.62 24.30 -1.15
N LYS A 237 -0.41 24.08 -1.68
CA LYS A 237 0.33 25.16 -2.35
C LYS A 237 -0.54 25.62 -3.53
N PRO A 238 -0.76 26.93 -3.72
CA PRO A 238 -1.34 27.39 -4.97
C PRO A 238 -0.46 26.85 -6.09
N ALA A 239 -1.06 26.15 -7.06
CA ALA A 239 -0.35 25.80 -8.27
C ALA A 239 0.29 27.09 -8.79
N PRO A 240 1.60 27.12 -9.10
CA PRO A 240 2.18 28.32 -9.68
C PRO A 240 1.32 28.69 -10.88
N VAL A 241 0.85 29.94 -10.92
CA VAL A 241 0.19 30.49 -12.09
C VAL A 241 1.17 30.28 -13.24
N ARG A 242 0.93 29.29 -14.10
CA ARG A 242 1.68 29.13 -15.34
C ARG A 242 1.28 30.32 -16.21
N GLN A 243 1.99 31.44 -16.04
CA GLN A 243 1.91 32.58 -16.94
C GLN A 243 2.28 32.06 -18.33
N GLY A 244 1.32 32.18 -19.25
CA GLY A 244 1.23 31.34 -20.42
C GLY A 244 2.47 31.31 -21.31
N TYR A 245 2.83 30.09 -21.71
CA TYR A 245 3.32 29.84 -23.05
C TYR A 245 2.56 28.62 -23.60
N TRP A 246 1.31 28.87 -24.01
CA TRP A 246 0.60 27.98 -24.93
C TRP A 246 0.98 28.44 -26.34
N PRO A 247 1.75 27.68 -27.13
CA PRO A 247 1.69 27.86 -28.57
C PRO A 247 0.30 27.38 -28.99
N SER A 248 -0.54 28.32 -29.39
CA SER A 248 -1.82 28.07 -30.04
C SER A 248 -1.59 27.25 -31.31
N GLY A 249 -1.81 25.95 -31.21
CA GLY A 249 -1.83 25.00 -32.33
C GLY A 249 -2.87 23.90 -32.06
N PRO A 250 -3.52 23.34 -33.09
CA PRO A 250 -4.62 22.40 -32.92
C PRO A 250 -4.07 21.02 -32.51
N ALA A 251 -3.79 20.86 -31.22
CA ALA A 251 -3.46 19.59 -30.59
C ALA A 251 -4.02 19.54 -29.15
N ALA A 252 -5.31 19.88 -29.01
CA ALA A 252 -6.09 19.51 -27.83
C ALA A 252 -6.54 18.05 -27.97
N ASN A 253 -5.60 17.12 -27.79
CA ASN A 253 -5.80 15.68 -27.51
C ASN A 253 -4.41 15.04 -27.35
N GLY A 254 -3.86 15.09 -26.14
CA GLY A 254 -2.51 14.59 -25.86
C GLY A 254 -2.33 14.26 -24.38
N TYR A 255 -3.18 13.40 -23.84
CA TYR A 255 -2.75 12.55 -22.73
C TYR A 255 -1.88 11.43 -23.32
N CYS A 256 -0.78 11.13 -22.63
CA CYS A 256 0.30 10.25 -23.04
C CYS A 256 -0.17 9.02 -23.83
N LYS A 257 0.07 9.02 -25.15
CA LYS A 257 0.18 7.74 -25.87
C LYS A 257 1.55 7.16 -25.52
N PRO A 258 1.64 5.95 -24.97
CA PRO A 258 2.94 5.29 -24.85
C PRO A 258 3.54 5.15 -26.25
N ASN A 259 4.81 5.48 -26.38
CA ASN A 259 5.56 5.25 -27.60
C ASN A 259 5.67 3.72 -27.80
N PRO A 260 5.15 3.14 -28.90
CA PRO A 260 5.18 1.69 -29.11
C PRO A 260 6.60 1.12 -29.29
N ASP A 261 7.61 1.98 -29.39
CA ASP A 261 9.02 1.61 -29.50
C ASP A 261 9.79 1.72 -28.17
N ASP A 262 9.14 2.13 -27.06
CA ASP A 262 9.76 2.12 -25.74
C ASP A 262 9.77 0.69 -25.19
N VAL A 263 10.84 -0.04 -25.50
CA VAL A 263 11.18 -1.29 -24.85
C VAL A 263 11.56 -0.97 -23.40
N TRP A 264 10.66 -1.26 -22.46
CA TRP A 264 10.97 -1.24 -21.03
C TRP A 264 11.94 -2.39 -20.73
N GLU A 265 13.24 -2.12 -20.76
CA GLU A 265 14.18 -2.95 -20.02
C GLU A 265 13.86 -2.80 -18.54
N VAL A 266 13.37 -3.89 -17.94
CA VAL A 266 13.19 -4.00 -16.49
C VAL A 266 14.57 -3.97 -15.85
N GLY A 267 15.06 -2.75 -15.61
CA GLY A 267 16.26 -2.49 -14.85
C GLY A 267 16.03 -2.91 -13.41
N THR A 268 16.50 -4.10 -13.06
CA THR A 268 16.70 -4.52 -11.66
C THR A 268 17.78 -3.63 -11.04
N SER A 269 17.42 -2.41 -10.65
CA SER A 269 18.27 -1.60 -9.80
C SER A 269 18.23 -2.20 -8.39
N ARG A 270 19.10 -3.19 -8.17
CA ARG A 270 19.59 -3.52 -6.83
C ARG A 270 20.29 -2.27 -6.31
N GLY A 271 19.59 -1.47 -5.52
CA GLY A 271 20.23 -0.55 -4.59
C GLY A 271 21.10 -1.36 -3.63
N GLU A 272 22.32 -0.89 -3.40
CA GLU A 272 23.40 -1.58 -2.67
C GLU A 272 23.17 -1.69 -1.14
N ASP A 273 21.92 -1.61 -0.67
CA ASP A 273 21.55 -1.78 0.75
C ASP A 273 20.97 -3.17 1.08
N ALA A 274 21.17 -4.15 0.19
CA ALA A 274 20.90 -5.56 0.48
C ALA A 274 21.95 -6.13 1.45
N ARG A 275 21.88 -5.75 2.73
CA ARG A 275 22.55 -6.47 3.81
C ARG A 275 21.57 -7.49 4.40
N ASP A 276 21.68 -8.70 3.84
CA ASP A 276 21.31 -9.98 4.46
C ASP A 276 19.83 -10.40 4.47
N ASP A 277 19.10 -10.10 3.39
CA ASP A 277 17.69 -10.49 3.19
C ASP A 277 17.54 -11.94 2.67
N THR A 278 18.06 -12.92 3.42
CA THR A 278 17.91 -14.34 3.06
C THR A 278 16.65 -15.00 3.65
N PHE A 279 15.43 -14.45 3.50
CA PHE A 279 14.10 -15.11 3.64
C PHE A 279 13.01 -14.24 2.95
N PRO A 280 11.88 -14.74 2.37
CA PRO A 280 11.07 -15.94 2.68
C PRO A 280 10.96 -16.99 1.56
N TYR A 281 11.86 -16.99 0.57
CA TYR A 281 11.84 -18.00 -0.52
C TYR A 281 11.99 -19.45 -0.01
N ASP A 282 12.71 -19.67 1.08
CA ASP A 282 13.00 -21.01 1.58
C ASP A 282 11.78 -21.70 2.21
N TYR A 283 10.84 -20.94 2.81
CA TYR A 283 9.59 -21.52 3.36
C TYR A 283 8.69 -22.07 2.26
N TYR A 284 8.47 -21.30 1.19
CA TYR A 284 7.67 -21.73 0.05
C TYR A 284 8.30 -22.93 -0.65
N GLU A 285 9.62 -22.89 -0.88
CA GLU A 285 10.32 -24.01 -1.51
C GLU A 285 10.29 -25.28 -0.63
N GLU A 286 10.46 -25.15 0.68
CA GLU A 286 10.46 -26.28 1.61
C GLU A 286 9.06 -26.88 1.77
N ALA A 287 8.01 -26.07 1.91
CA ALA A 287 6.63 -26.54 1.93
C ALA A 287 6.27 -27.28 0.63
N ILE A 288 6.61 -26.71 -0.53
CA ILE A 288 6.37 -27.37 -1.82
C ILE A 288 7.20 -28.65 -1.93
N ARG A 289 8.46 -28.71 -1.45
CA ARG A 289 9.27 -29.95 -1.40
C ARG A 289 8.60 -31.02 -0.55
N GLN A 290 8.09 -30.65 0.62
CA GLN A 290 7.35 -31.52 1.54
C GLN A 290 5.97 -31.94 0.98
N GLY A 291 5.56 -31.38 -0.16
CA GLY A 291 4.29 -31.72 -0.81
C GLY A 291 3.10 -31.04 -0.16
N ILE A 292 3.34 -29.93 0.53
CA ILE A 292 2.34 -29.12 1.21
C ILE A 292 2.14 -27.84 0.40
N CYS A 293 0.89 -27.43 0.23
CA CYS A 293 0.56 -26.18 -0.44
C CYS A 293 0.88 -25.03 0.52
N PRO A 294 1.86 -24.15 0.22
CA PRO A 294 2.21 -23.03 1.11
C PRO A 294 1.07 -22.00 1.25
N GLN A 295 0.01 -22.16 0.46
CA GLN A 295 -1.14 -21.26 0.42
C GLN A 295 -2.27 -21.67 1.38
N CYS A 296 -2.38 -22.96 1.72
CA CYS A 296 -3.53 -23.48 2.47
C CYS A 296 -3.23 -24.75 3.27
N ASP A 297 -1.95 -25.13 3.36
CA ASP A 297 -1.43 -26.31 4.06
C ASP A 297 -1.98 -27.68 3.64
N GLU A 298 -2.70 -27.72 2.52
CA GLU A 298 -3.24 -28.96 1.95
C GLU A 298 -2.19 -29.73 1.14
N LEU A 299 -2.38 -31.05 1.06
CA LEU A 299 -1.49 -31.91 0.30
C LEU A 299 -1.54 -31.61 -1.20
N LEU A 300 -0.36 -31.39 -1.78
CA LEU A 300 -0.19 -31.24 -3.20
C LEU A 300 -0.26 -32.60 -3.90
N THR A 301 -1.05 -32.66 -4.97
CA THR A 301 -1.12 -33.83 -5.84
C THR A 301 -0.12 -33.72 -6.99
N PRO A 302 0.70 -34.75 -7.27
CA PRO A 302 1.56 -34.76 -8.46
C PRO A 302 0.70 -34.73 -9.74
N VAL A 303 1.08 -33.92 -10.72
CA VAL A 303 0.39 -33.85 -12.02
C VAL A 303 1.23 -34.51 -13.11
N SER A 304 2.44 -33.99 -13.38
CA SER A 304 3.39 -34.57 -14.34
C SER A 304 4.78 -33.94 -14.17
N GLY A 305 5.84 -34.75 -14.27
CA GLY A 305 7.21 -34.29 -14.04
C GLY A 305 7.36 -33.61 -12.67
N ASP A 306 8.04 -32.45 -12.65
CA ASP A 306 8.20 -31.63 -11.44
C ASP A 306 7.04 -30.66 -11.21
N VAL A 307 5.80 -31.04 -11.56
CA VAL A 307 4.60 -30.22 -11.35
C VAL A 307 3.72 -30.81 -10.24
N LYS A 308 3.44 -29.99 -9.23
CA LYS A 308 2.54 -30.28 -8.11
C LYS A 308 1.30 -29.38 -8.17
N HIS A 309 0.12 -29.89 -7.81
CA HIS A 309 -1.16 -29.15 -7.87
C HIS A 309 -1.89 -29.22 -6.55
N CYS A 310 -2.24 -28.05 -6.00
CA CYS A 310 -3.18 -27.93 -4.90
C CYS A 310 -4.60 -27.92 -5.45
N ARG A 311 -5.43 -28.89 -5.07
CA ARG A 311 -6.84 -28.95 -5.50
C ARG A 311 -7.73 -27.93 -4.81
N VAL A 312 -7.35 -27.50 -3.60
CA VAL A 312 -8.11 -26.51 -2.81
C VAL A 312 -7.92 -25.10 -3.35
N CYS A 313 -6.68 -24.73 -3.66
CA CYS A 313 -6.36 -23.40 -4.22
C CYS A 313 -6.40 -23.35 -5.75
N ASP A 314 -6.49 -24.50 -6.42
CA ASP A 314 -6.31 -24.67 -7.86
C ASP A 314 -5.00 -24.06 -8.41
N ILE A 315 -3.90 -24.20 -7.64
CA ILE A 315 -2.58 -23.67 -7.99
C ILE A 315 -1.63 -24.79 -8.38
N ARG A 316 -0.91 -24.61 -9.50
CA ARG A 316 0.17 -25.49 -9.93
C ARG A 316 1.53 -24.87 -9.65
N TYR A 317 2.40 -25.64 -9.02
CA TYR A 317 3.79 -25.32 -8.71
C TYR A 317 4.68 -26.16 -9.61
N LYS A 318 5.63 -25.53 -10.31
CA LYS A 318 6.58 -26.21 -11.19
C LYS A 318 8.01 -25.89 -10.81
N LEU A 319 8.87 -26.90 -10.66
CA LEU A 319 10.30 -26.69 -10.47
C LEU A 319 10.93 -26.22 -11.79
N SER A 320 11.57 -25.05 -11.81
CA SER A 320 12.27 -24.53 -12.97
C SER A 320 13.78 -24.81 -12.85
N GLY A 321 14.38 -25.29 -13.95
CA GLY A 321 15.76 -25.78 -14.00
C GLY A 321 16.86 -24.70 -13.92
N TRP A 322 16.51 -23.42 -13.78
CA TRP A 322 17.47 -22.38 -13.47
C TRP A 322 17.49 -22.16 -11.96
N LYS A 323 18.48 -22.77 -11.29
CA LYS A 323 18.72 -22.75 -9.83
C LYS A 323 17.74 -23.56 -8.95
N ASN A 324 17.06 -24.59 -9.46
CA ASN A 324 16.16 -25.47 -8.66
C ASN A 324 15.04 -24.72 -7.91
N LYS A 325 14.45 -23.69 -8.54
CA LYS A 325 13.42 -22.85 -7.90
C LYS A 325 12.02 -23.17 -8.41
N TRP A 326 11.02 -23.18 -7.52
CA TRP A 326 9.61 -23.38 -7.88
C TRP A 326 8.98 -22.07 -8.40
N SER A 327 8.32 -22.12 -9.56
CA SER A 327 7.58 -20.99 -10.14
C SER A 327 6.09 -21.33 -10.32
N ARG A 328 5.22 -20.32 -10.19
CA ARG A 328 3.77 -20.44 -10.40
C ARG A 328 3.45 -20.21 -11.88
N ASP A 329 2.68 -21.11 -12.48
CA ASP A 329 2.24 -21.00 -13.88
C ASP A 329 0.78 -20.50 -13.90
N ALA A 330 0.56 -19.24 -14.29
CA ALA A 330 -0.76 -18.61 -14.30
C ALA A 330 -1.45 -18.79 -15.67
N LYS A 331 -2.12 -19.95 -15.83
CA LYS A 331 -3.18 -20.32 -16.80
C LYS A 331 -2.91 -20.30 -18.33
N GLY A 332 -3.36 -21.38 -18.98
CA GLY A 332 -3.77 -21.43 -20.40
C GLY A 332 -4.64 -22.66 -20.72
N PRO A 333 -5.76 -22.54 -21.47
CA PRO A 333 -6.57 -23.68 -21.94
C PRO A 333 -5.91 -24.42 -23.12
N MET A 334 -6.36 -25.65 -23.40
CA MET A 334 -5.92 -26.45 -24.55
C MET A 334 -6.10 -25.70 -25.88
N VAL A 335 -5.00 -25.44 -26.58
CA VAL A 335 -4.99 -25.16 -28.02
C VAL A 335 -4.12 -26.22 -28.69
N GLN A 336 -4.77 -27.09 -29.48
CA GLN A 336 -4.07 -27.90 -30.47
C GLN A 336 -3.41 -26.97 -31.49
N LEU A 337 -2.09 -27.08 -31.66
CA LEU A 337 -1.40 -26.57 -32.83
C LEU A 337 -0.74 -27.74 -33.56
N LYS A 338 -1.48 -28.23 -34.57
CA LYS A 338 -0.91 -28.90 -35.73
C LYS A 338 -0.01 -27.91 -36.49
N ASP A 339 1.05 -28.48 -37.05
CA ASP A 339 1.88 -27.96 -38.15
C ASP A 339 2.63 -26.64 -37.93
N MET A 340 3.91 -26.74 -37.55
CA MET A 340 5.01 -26.06 -38.25
C MET A 340 6.35 -26.82 -38.08
N ARG A 341 6.65 -27.62 -39.11
CA ARG A 341 7.95 -28.06 -39.66
C ARG A 341 9.22 -27.85 -38.82
N ARG A 342 9.84 -28.95 -38.40
CA ARG A 342 10.96 -29.59 -39.11
C ARG A 342 10.99 -31.07 -38.83
#